data_AF-A0A9D5HKE4-F1
#
_entry.id   AF-A0A9D5HKE4-F1
#
_cell.length_a   1.000
_cell.length_b   1.000
_cell.length_c   1.000
_cell.angle_alpha   90.00
_cell.angle_beta   90.00
_cell.angle_gamma   90.00
#
_symmetry.space_group_name_H-M   'P 1'
#
loop_
_entity.id
_entity.type
_entity.pdbx_description
1 polymer ?
#
loop_
_entity_poly.entity_id
_entity_poly.type
_entity_poly.pdbx_seq_one_letter_code
_entity_poly.pdbx_strand_id
1 'polypeptide(L)'
;MISEEASKGGCGRTRKPITRSKRARLQFHVGRITRFLKVGKYAERVGAGAPVYLSAVLEYLATKVLELAGNAAKDNKKIGSFPGIYSLQCGMIKS
;
A
#
# COMPACT_ATOMS: atom_id res chain seq x y z
N MET A 1 -0.46 -6.91 41.18
CA MET A 1 0.84 -6.36 40.73
C MET A 1 0.69 -5.88 39.30
N ILE A 2 0.70 -4.55 39.16
CA ILE A 2 1.06 -3.69 38.02
C ILE A 2 0.44 -4.03 36.64
N SER A 3 -0.63 -3.29 36.34
CA SER A 3 -1.06 -2.90 35.02
C SER A 3 -0.04 -1.96 34.38
N GLU A 4 0.45 -2.24 33.17
CA GLU A 4 1.21 -1.28 32.37
C GLU A 4 0.27 -0.50 31.44
N GLU A 5 -0.02 0.75 31.82
CA GLU A 5 -0.41 1.81 30.89
C GLU A 5 0.78 2.17 30.00
N ALA A 6 0.60 2.13 28.68
CA ALA A 6 1.56 2.71 27.73
C ALA A 6 0.94 3.88 26.96
N SER A 7 1.09 5.06 27.58
CA SER A 7 1.35 6.38 26.99
C SER A 7 0.66 6.75 25.67
N LYS A 8 -0.45 7.49 25.77
CA LYS A 8 -0.97 8.35 24.70
C LYS A 8 -0.14 9.65 24.68
N GLY A 9 1.05 9.57 24.07
CA GLY A 9 1.98 10.70 23.98
C GLY A 9 1.56 11.77 22.96
N GLY A 10 1.31 12.98 23.47
CA GLY A 10 1.80 14.24 22.88
C GLY A 10 0.95 14.93 21.81
N CYS A 11 0.15 15.92 22.22
CA CYS A 11 -0.37 16.97 21.36
C CYS A 11 0.77 17.95 20.99
N GLY A 12 1.56 17.61 19.97
CA GLY A 12 2.56 18.48 19.38
C GLY A 12 2.18 18.79 17.93
N ARG A 13 1.98 20.08 17.61
CA ARG A 13 1.71 20.66 16.26
C ARG A 13 1.19 19.63 15.25
N THR A 14 -0.13 19.58 15.06
CA THR A 14 -0.85 18.61 14.20
C THR A 14 -0.29 18.59 12.78
N ARG A 15 0.77 17.81 12.56
CA ARG A 15 1.25 17.44 11.23
C ARG A 15 0.13 16.65 10.59
N LYS A 16 -0.26 17.03 9.37
CA LYS A 16 -1.30 16.33 8.60
C LYS A 16 -0.98 14.82 8.61
N PRO A 17 -1.90 13.95 9.06
CA PRO A 17 -1.62 12.53 9.20
C PRO A 17 -1.35 11.94 7.81
N ILE A 18 -0.13 11.46 7.59
CA ILE A 18 0.27 10.78 6.36
C ILE A 18 -0.17 9.33 6.45
N THR A 19 -0.85 8.83 5.43
CA THR A 19 -1.30 7.44 5.37
C THR A 19 -0.12 6.47 5.27
N ARG A 20 -0.27 5.26 5.83
CA ARG A 20 0.77 4.22 5.78
C ARG A 20 1.15 3.82 4.36
N SER A 21 0.20 3.81 3.43
CA SER A 21 0.45 3.58 2.00
C SER A 21 1.30 4.70 1.40
N LYS A 22 0.97 5.97 1.67
CA LYS A 22 1.73 7.12 1.17
C LYS A 22 3.14 7.20 1.77
N ARG A 23 3.32 6.76 3.02
CA ARG A 23 4.65 6.61 3.64
C ARG A 23 5.47 5.49 3.00
N ALA A 24 4.84 4.38 2.65
CA ALA A 24 5.47 3.23 1.98
C ALA A 24 5.62 3.40 0.46
N ARG A 25 5.11 4.51 -0.11
CA ARG A 25 5.07 4.77 -1.56
C ARG A 25 4.34 3.70 -2.38
N LEU A 26 3.35 3.05 -1.76
CA LEU A 26 2.51 2.04 -2.40
C LEU A 26 1.18 2.67 -2.82
N GLN A 27 0.70 2.32 -4.02
CA GLN A 27 -0.66 2.62 -4.49
C GLN A 27 -1.70 1.78 -3.76
N PHE A 28 -1.32 0.55 -3.40
CA PHE A 28 -2.21 -0.32 -2.66
C PHE A 28 -2.41 0.14 -1.22
N HIS A 29 -3.66 0.01 -0.76
CA HIS A 29 -4.10 0.55 0.53
C HIS A 29 -3.70 -0.38 1.68
N VAL A 30 -2.53 -0.15 2.27
CA VAL A 30 -2.01 -0.86 3.46
C VAL A 30 -3.01 -0.89 4.63
N GLY A 31 -3.79 0.18 4.80
CA GLY A 31 -4.81 0.27 5.86
C GLY A 31 -5.95 -0.74 5.70
N ARG A 32 -6.42 -0.95 4.46
CA ARG A 32 -7.49 -1.93 4.16
C ARG A 32 -6.98 -3.35 4.34
N ILE A 33 -5.77 -3.63 3.86
CA ILE A 33 -5.12 -4.94 4.03
C ILE A 33 -4.95 -5.28 5.51
N THR A 34 -4.55 -4.31 6.33
CA THR A 34 -4.49 -4.53 7.79
C THR A 34 -5.86 -4.94 8.37
N ARG A 35 -6.96 -4.30 7.93
CA ARG A 35 -8.31 -4.64 8.39
C ARG A 35 -8.70 -6.04 7.94
N PHE A 36 -8.46 -6.40 6.67
CA PHE A 36 -8.75 -7.74 6.17
C PHE A 36 -7.97 -8.83 6.88
N LEU A 37 -6.69 -8.58 7.22
CA LEU A 37 -5.89 -9.53 7.99
C LEU A 37 -6.46 -9.79 9.40
N LYS A 38 -7.02 -8.75 10.04
CA LYS A 38 -7.66 -8.87 11.37
C LYS A 38 -9.04 -9.52 11.30
N VAL A 39 -9.85 -9.16 10.30
CA VAL A 39 -11.19 -9.74 10.11
C VAL A 39 -11.10 -11.22 9.74
N GLY A 40 -10.14 -11.59 8.89
CA GLY A 40 -9.92 -12.98 8.49
C GLY A 40 -9.25 -13.86 9.56
N LYS A 41 -8.90 -13.31 10.74
CA LYS A 41 -8.27 -14.03 11.86
C LYS A 41 -7.07 -14.91 11.43
N TYR A 42 -6.29 -14.48 10.45
CA TYR A 42 -5.15 -15.27 9.93
C TYR A 42 -4.01 -15.42 10.94
N ALA A 43 -3.94 -14.54 11.94
CA ALA A 43 -3.01 -14.62 13.06
C ALA A 43 -3.59 -13.86 14.26
N GLU A 44 -3.20 -14.26 15.48
CA GLU A 44 -3.61 -13.58 16.72
C GLU A 44 -3.06 -12.15 16.80
N ARG A 45 -1.81 -11.94 16.35
CA ARG A 45 -1.17 -10.62 16.24
C ARG A 45 -0.60 -10.42 14.86
N VAL A 46 -0.94 -9.28 14.25
CA VAL A 46 -0.40 -8.86 12.94
C VAL A 46 0.73 -7.86 13.19
N GLY A 47 1.96 -8.23 12.82
CA GLY A 47 3.12 -7.36 12.91
C GLY A 47 2.98 -6.09 12.05
N ALA A 48 3.60 -4.99 12.47
CA ALA A 48 3.45 -3.69 11.80
C ALA A 48 3.91 -3.70 10.33
N GLY A 49 4.89 -4.54 9.99
CA GLY A 49 5.44 -4.68 8.63
C GLY A 49 4.68 -5.66 7.73
N ALA A 50 3.91 -6.59 8.29
CA ALA A 50 3.17 -7.60 7.53
C ALA A 50 2.23 -7.02 6.46
N PRO A 51 1.35 -6.03 6.77
CA PRO A 51 0.46 -5.48 5.76
C PRO A 51 1.21 -4.66 4.69
N VAL A 52 2.37 -4.09 5.01
CA VAL A 52 3.19 -3.35 4.05
C VAL A 52 3.81 -4.31 3.04
N TYR A 53 4.39 -5.41 3.54
CA TYR A 53 4.96 -6.47 2.69
C TYR A 53 3.91 -7.05 1.74
N LEU A 54 2.74 -7.43 2.27
CA LEU A 54 1.67 -7.98 1.46
C LEU A 54 1.17 -6.98 0.39
N SER A 55 1.06 -5.70 0.75
CA SER A 55 0.69 -4.65 -0.20
C SER A 55 1.69 -4.53 -1.35
N ALA A 56 3.00 -4.60 -1.03
CA ALA A 56 4.06 -4.50 -2.02
C ALA A 56 4.07 -5.68 -3.00
N VAL A 57 3.88 -6.90 -2.50
CA VAL A 57 3.81 -8.10 -3.35
C VAL A 57 2.60 -8.05 -4.28
N LEU A 58 1.44 -7.67 -3.75
CA LEU A 58 0.22 -7.54 -4.56
C LEU A 58 0.37 -6.46 -5.63
N GLU A 59 1.01 -5.33 -5.30
CA GLU A 59 1.27 -4.26 -6.25
C GLU A 59 2.22 -4.72 -7.37
N TYR A 60 3.32 -5.39 -7.00
CA TYR A 60 4.27 -5.94 -7.96
C TYR A 60 3.60 -6.91 -8.96
N LEU A 61 2.80 -7.85 -8.46
CA LEU A 61 2.11 -8.83 -9.31
C LEU A 61 1.09 -8.15 -10.24
N ALA A 62 0.29 -7.22 -9.71
CA ALA A 62 -0.70 -6.49 -10.50
C ALA A 62 -0.04 -5.68 -11.61
N THR A 63 1.03 -4.94 -11.28
CA THR A 63 1.81 -4.18 -12.27
C THR A 63 2.42 -5.10 -13.31
N LYS A 64 2.98 -6.25 -12.92
CA LYS A 64 3.64 -7.15 -13.87
C LYS A 64 2.67 -7.78 -14.85
N VAL A 65 1.50 -8.22 -14.37
CA VAL A 65 0.46 -8.78 -15.24
C VAL A 65 -0.09 -7.72 -16.19
N LEU A 66 -0.35 -6.50 -15.69
CA LEU A 66 -0.83 -5.40 -16.54
C LEU A 66 0.20 -4.93 -17.56
N GLU A 67 1.48 -4.93 -17.23
CA GLU A 67 2.56 -4.60 -18.18
C GLU A 67 2.58 -5.59 -19.35
N LEU A 68 2.54 -6.88 -19.06
CA LEU A 68 2.53 -7.94 -20.09
C LEU A 68 1.24 -7.90 -20.92
N ALA A 69 0.09 -7.76 -20.26
CA ALA A 69 -1.20 -7.65 -20.94
C ALA A 69 -1.29 -6.38 -21.79
N GLY A 70 -0.76 -5.26 -21.31
CA GLY A 70 -0.69 -4.00 -22.04
C GLY A 70 0.23 -4.04 -23.25
N ASN A 71 1.35 -4.77 -23.17
CA ASN A 71 2.23 -5.01 -24.31
C ASN A 71 1.51 -5.84 -25.39
N ALA A 72 0.91 -6.97 -25.00
CA ALA A 72 0.15 -7.80 -25.92
C ALA A 72 -1.07 -7.07 -26.53
N ALA A 73 -1.71 -6.18 -25.77
CA ALA A 73 -2.84 -5.38 -26.27
C ALA A 73 -2.39 -4.30 -27.27
N LYS A 74 -1.21 -3.70 -27.08
CA LYS A 74 -0.62 -2.73 -28.03
C LYS A 74 -0.34 -3.36 -29.38
N ASP A 75 0.18 -4.58 -29.39
CA ASP A 75 0.47 -5.33 -30.61
C ASP A 75 -0.80 -5.62 -31.44
N ASN A 76 -1.96 -5.64 -30.79
CA ASN A 76 -3.25 -5.95 -31.40
C ASN A 76 -4.08 -4.72 -31.85
N LYS A 77 -3.52 -3.50 -31.82
CA LYS A 77 -4.15 -2.21 -32.26
C LYS A 77 -5.53 -1.87 -31.66
N LYS A 78 -6.08 -2.66 -30.73
CA LYS A 78 -7.30 -2.33 -29.98
C LYS A 78 -6.91 -1.52 -28.76
N ILE A 79 -7.23 -0.24 -28.81
CA ILE A 79 -6.79 0.80 -27.88
C ILE A 79 -7.11 0.45 -26.44
N GLY A 80 -6.13 0.70 -25.57
CA GLY A 80 -6.31 0.82 -24.13
C GLY A 80 -4.97 0.86 -23.42
N SER A 81 -4.17 1.91 -23.64
CA SER A 81 -2.96 2.13 -22.85
C SER A 81 -3.39 2.34 -21.40
N PHE A 82 -3.33 1.29 -20.56
CA PHE A 82 -3.48 1.45 -19.13
C PHE A 82 -2.40 2.44 -18.71
N PRO A 83 -2.76 3.67 -18.27
CA PRO A 83 -1.75 4.63 -17.89
C PRO A 83 -0.93 3.96 -16.79
N GLY A 84 0.39 4.12 -16.84
CA GLY A 84 1.28 3.68 -15.78
C GLY A 84 0.98 4.45 -14.50
N ILE A 85 -0.17 4.18 -13.86
CA ILE A 85 -0.64 4.79 -12.61
C ILE A 85 0.44 4.62 -11.53
N TYR A 86 1.28 3.60 -11.67
CA TYR A 86 2.41 3.27 -10.83
C TYR A 86 3.68 4.09 -11.10
N SER A 87 3.92 4.58 -12.34
CA SER A 87 5.16 5.30 -12.67
C SER A 87 5.13 6.78 -12.24
N LEU A 88 3.97 7.45 -12.32
CA LEU A 88 3.87 8.88 -11.96
C LEU A 88 3.86 9.11 -10.44
N GLN A 89 3.46 8.11 -9.66
CA GLN A 89 3.41 8.22 -8.20
C GLN A 89 4.79 8.15 -7.55
N CYS A 90 5.80 7.59 -8.25
CA CYS A 90 7.20 7.70 -7.86
C CYS A 90 7.78 9.11 -8.14
N GLY A 91 7.24 9.82 -9.14
CA GLY A 91 7.67 11.16 -9.55
C GLY A 91 7.11 12.33 -8.72
N MET A 92 5.91 12.20 -8.14
CA MET A 92 5.23 13.34 -7.47
C MET A 92 5.60 13.56 -5.97
N ILE A 93 6.70 12.99 -5.46
CA ILE A 93 7.08 13.13 -4.03
C ILE A 93 8.60 13.36 -3.83
N LYS A 94 9.28 13.96 -4.82
CA LYS A 94 10.54 14.71 -4.60
C LYS A 94 10.21 16.20 -4.66
N SER A 95 9.77 16.76 -3.54
CA SER A 95 9.84 18.17 -3.15
C SER A 95 9.43 18.29 -1.69
#